data_AF-A0A7X6AR90-F1
#
_entry.id   AF-A0A7X6AR90-F1
#
_cell.length_a   1.000
_cell.length_b   1.000
_cell.length_c   1.000
_cell.angle_alpha   90.00
_cell.angle_beta   90.00
_cell.angle_gamma   90.00
#
_symmetry.space_group_name_H-M   'P 1'
#
loop_
_entity.id
_entity.type
_entity.pdbx_description
1 polymer ?
#
loop_
_entity_poly.entity_id
_entity_poly.type
_entity_poly.pdbx_seq_one_letter_code
_entity_poly.pdbx_strand_id
1 'polypeptide(L)'
;VGKTSLARALAESIDGTLQRIQFTPDLLPTDVTGVQVFNRGTDEFEFRPGPVFANVVLADEINRASPKTQAALLEVMEEHQVTVDGTPR
;
A
#
# COMPACT_ATOMS: atom_id res chain seq x y z
N VAL A 1 -4.68 -11.14 -16.71
CA VAL A 1 -3.88 -12.39 -16.69
C VAL A 1 -2.38 -12.13 -16.78
N GLY A 2 -1.83 -11.57 -17.88
CA GLY A 2 -0.37 -11.41 -18.02
C GLY A 2 0.33 -10.60 -16.91
N LYS A 3 -0.17 -9.40 -16.57
CA LYS A 3 0.44 -8.53 -15.54
C LYS A 3 0.53 -9.20 -14.16
N THR A 4 -0.54 -9.88 -13.76
CA THR A 4 -0.61 -10.58 -12.48
C THR A 4 0.36 -11.77 -12.42
N SER A 5 0.46 -12.54 -13.50
CA SER A 5 1.41 -13.66 -13.59
C SER A 5 2.85 -13.17 -13.52
N LEU A 6 3.18 -12.07 -14.22
CA LEU A 6 4.53 -11.48 -14.17
C LEU A 6 4.87 -10.97 -12.76
N ALA A 7 3.97 -10.22 -12.13
CA ALA A 7 4.20 -9.68 -10.79
C ALA A 7 4.41 -10.79 -9.74
N ARG A 8 3.63 -11.89 -9.86
CA ARG A 8 3.80 -13.07 -9.01
C ARG A 8 5.15 -13.75 -9.23
N ALA A 9 5.50 -14.03 -10.48
CA ALA A 9 6.78 -14.66 -10.79
C ALA A 9 7.97 -13.82 -10.30
N LEU A 10 7.88 -12.49 -10.42
CA LEU A 10 8.91 -11.58 -9.91
C LEU A 10 9.04 -11.67 -8.39
N ALA A 11 7.92 -11.59 -7.65
CA ALA A 11 7.93 -11.70 -6.19
C ALA A 11 8.48 -13.05 -5.72
N GLU A 12 8.03 -14.15 -6.34
CA GLU A 12 8.52 -15.50 -6.02
C GLU A 12 10.01 -15.68 -6.34
N SER A 13 10.53 -15.03 -7.39
CA SER A 13 11.96 -15.12 -7.76
C SER A 13 12.92 -14.48 -6.75
N ILE A 14 12.41 -13.64 -5.85
CA ILE A 14 13.17 -12.95 -4.81
C ILE A 14 12.76 -13.38 -3.40
N ASP A 15 12.04 -14.51 -3.27
CA ASP A 15 11.42 -14.96 -2.01
C ASP A 15 10.60 -13.86 -1.31
N GLY A 16 9.98 -12.98 -2.11
CA GLY A 16 9.29 -11.79 -1.67
C GLY A 16 7.76 -11.93 -1.62
N THR A 17 7.14 -10.88 -1.07
CA THR A 17 5.69 -10.75 -0.96
C THR A 17 5.12 -9.95 -2.13
N LEU A 18 3.92 -10.34 -2.57
CA LEU A 18 3.13 -9.61 -3.56
C LEU A 18 1.85 -9.08 -2.92
N GLN A 19 1.60 -7.79 -3.08
CA GLN A 19 0.31 -7.17 -2.80
C GLN A 19 -0.28 -6.54 -4.06
N ARG A 20 -1.60 -6.40 -4.09
CA ARG A 20 -2.32 -5.82 -5.22
C ARG A 20 -3.22 -4.70 -4.73
N ILE A 21 -3.17 -3.57 -5.42
CA ILE A 21 -4.04 -2.42 -5.20
C ILE A 21 -4.86 -2.22 -6.46
N GLN A 22 -6.18 -2.30 -6.33
CA GLN A 22 -7.10 -1.92 -7.38
C GLN A 22 -7.54 -0.49 -7.12
N PHE A 23 -7.11 0.45 -7.96
CA PHE A 23 -7.46 1.85 -7.79
C PHE A 23 -8.92 2.07 -8.22
N THR A 24 -9.71 2.63 -7.31
CA THR A 24 -11.11 3.01 -7.52
C THR A 24 -11.31 4.47 -7.10
N PRO A 25 -12.39 5.15 -7.54
CA PRO A 25 -12.62 6.56 -7.21
C PRO A 25 -12.79 6.83 -5.70
N ASP A 26 -13.17 5.83 -4.93
CA ASP A 26 -13.42 5.87 -3.48
C ASP A 26 -12.21 5.46 -2.62
N LEU A 27 -11.13 4.95 -3.22
CA LEU A 27 -9.93 4.53 -2.51
C LEU A 27 -9.26 5.71 -1.80
N LEU A 28 -9.01 5.59 -0.50
CA LEU A 28 -8.38 6.61 0.31
C LEU A 28 -6.85 6.45 0.32
N PRO A 29 -6.08 7.53 0.57
CA PRO A 29 -4.63 7.43 0.77
C PRO A 29 -4.22 6.39 1.83
N THR A 30 -4.97 6.30 2.93
CA THR A 30 -4.74 5.35 4.02
C THR A 30 -4.99 3.90 3.63
N ASP A 31 -5.78 3.64 2.58
CA ASP A 31 -5.94 2.29 2.04
C ASP A 31 -4.71 1.84 1.24
N VAL A 32 -3.83 2.76 0.88
CA VAL A 32 -2.54 2.51 0.23
C VAL A 32 -1.44 2.41 1.30
N THR A 33 -1.33 3.42 2.17
CA THR A 33 -0.23 3.57 3.13
C THR A 33 -0.46 2.88 4.48
N GLY A 34 -1.69 2.55 4.83
CA GLY A 34 -2.04 2.02 6.15
C GLY A 34 -2.61 3.07 7.10
N VAL A 35 -3.02 2.61 8.28
CA VAL A 35 -3.78 3.43 9.24
C VAL A 35 -3.51 2.98 10.68
N GLN A 36 -3.55 3.92 11.62
CA GLN A 36 -3.58 3.62 13.05
C GLN A 36 -4.99 3.22 13.48
N VAL A 37 -5.16 2.01 14.02
CA VAL A 37 -6.44 1.49 14.52
C VAL A 37 -6.38 1.35 16.03
N PHE A 38 -7.38 1.90 16.71
CA PHE A 38 -7.52 1.71 18.15
C PHE A 38 -7.97 0.29 18.48
N ASN A 39 -7.14 -0.46 19.20
CA ASN A 39 -7.44 -1.80 19.68
C ASN A 39 -8.08 -1.72 21.07
N ARG A 40 -9.38 -2.01 21.16
CA ARG A 40 -10.14 -1.99 22.43
C ARG A 40 -9.75 -3.08 23.43
N GLY A 41 -9.01 -4.10 23.01
CA GLY A 41 -8.52 -5.16 23.90
C GLY A 41 -7.26 -4.76 24.66
N THR A 42 -6.45 -3.90 24.07
CA THR A 42 -5.18 -3.42 24.65
C THR A 42 -5.24 -1.94 25.08
N ASP A 43 -6.30 -1.22 24.68
CA ASP A 43 -6.44 0.24 24.81
C ASP A 43 -5.29 1.03 24.14
N GLU A 44 -4.71 0.46 23.08
CA GLU A 44 -3.58 1.03 22.34
C GLU A 44 -3.92 1.29 20.86
N PHE A 45 -3.21 2.23 20.24
CA PHE A 45 -3.26 2.44 18.80
C PHE A 45 -2.24 1.55 18.09
N GLU A 46 -2.72 0.66 17.23
CA GLU A 46 -1.89 -0.26 16.45
C GLU A 46 -1.83 0.16 14.99
N PHE A 47 -0.62 0.15 14.42
CA PHE A 47 -0.46 0.37 13.00
C PHE A 47 -0.93 -0.84 12.22
N ARG A 48 -1.86 -0.64 11.29
CA ARG A 48 -2.21 -1.62 10.27
C ARG A 48 -1.57 -1.22 8.95
N PRO A 49 -0.54 -1.95 8.49
CA PRO A 49 0.16 -1.61 7.26
C PRO A 49 -0.77 -1.73 6.06
N GLY A 50 -0.64 -0.79 5.13
CA GLY A 50 -1.30 -0.85 3.83
C GLY A 50 -0.61 -1.83 2.87
N PRO A 51 -1.20 -2.04 1.68
CA PRO A 51 -0.66 -2.93 0.65
C PRO A 51 0.69 -2.49 0.08
N VAL A 52 1.14 -1.25 0.31
CA VAL A 52 2.50 -0.82 -0.07
C VAL A 52 3.61 -1.51 0.72
N PHE A 53 3.29 -2.13 1.86
CA PHE A 53 4.23 -2.93 2.65
C PHE A 53 4.39 -4.33 2.04
N ALA A 54 4.94 -4.39 0.83
CA ALA A 54 5.26 -5.61 0.11
C ALA A 54 6.51 -5.42 -0.75
N ASN A 55 7.16 -6.52 -1.13
CA ASN A 55 8.32 -6.46 -2.03
C ASN A 55 7.91 -6.09 -3.47
N VAL A 56 6.74 -6.56 -3.89
CA VAL A 56 6.15 -6.22 -5.19
C VAL A 56 4.71 -5.76 -4.97
N VAL A 57 4.36 -4.62 -5.54
CA VAL A 57 2.99 -4.07 -5.50
C VAL A 57 2.46 -3.94 -6.92
N LEU A 58 1.35 -4.61 -7.21
CA LEU A 58 0.62 -4.46 -8.47
C LEU A 58 -0.47 -3.39 -8.30
N ALA A 59 -0.22 -2.18 -8.82
CA ALA A 59 -1.17 -1.08 -8.84
C ALA A 59 -1.97 -1.07 -10.16
N ASP A 60 -3.20 -1.56 -10.13
CA ASP A 60 -4.09 -1.57 -11.30
C ASP A 60 -4.94 -0.30 -11.37
N GLU A 61 -5.08 0.26 -12.57
CA GLU A 61 -5.97 1.39 -12.89
C GLU A 61 -5.72 2.66 -12.06
N ILE A 62 -4.46 2.98 -11.75
CA ILE A 62 -4.05 4.15 -10.94
C ILE A 62 -4.77 5.46 -11.30
N ASN A 63 -5.01 5.68 -12.59
CA ASN A 63 -5.69 6.85 -13.14
C ASN A 63 -7.17 6.99 -12.69
N ARG A 64 -7.76 5.96 -12.07
CA ARG A 64 -9.15 5.98 -11.56
C ARG A 64 -9.28 6.56 -10.15
N ALA A 65 -8.21 6.60 -9.35
CA ALA A 65 -8.30 7.16 -8.01
C ALA A 65 -8.10 8.68 -8.02
N SER A 66 -8.46 9.30 -6.90
CA SER A 66 -8.24 10.73 -6.69
C SER A 66 -6.76 11.12 -6.83
N PRO A 67 -6.45 12.38 -7.23
CA PRO A 67 -5.06 12.86 -7.25
C PRO A 67 -4.34 12.69 -5.91
N LYS A 68 -5.06 12.83 -4.79
CA LYS A 68 -4.48 12.66 -3.44
C LYS A 68 -4.07 11.21 -3.17
N THR A 69 -4.87 10.24 -3.59
CA THR A 69 -4.56 8.81 -3.44
C THR A 69 -3.41 8.39 -4.36
N GLN A 70 -3.36 8.93 -5.58
CA GLN A 70 -2.23 8.73 -6.49
C GLN A 70 -0.94 9.31 -5.91
N ALA A 71 -1.00 10.54 -5.37
CA ALA A 71 0.14 11.19 -4.72
C ALA A 71 0.67 10.36 -3.55
N ALA A 72 -0.21 9.76 -2.73
CA ALA A 72 0.22 8.91 -1.62
C ALA A 72 1.06 7.71 -2.07
N LEU A 73 0.69 7.05 -3.18
CA LEU A 73 1.52 5.99 -3.75
C LEU A 73 2.87 6.52 -4.25
N LEU A 74 2.87 7.65 -4.96
CA LEU A 74 4.09 8.23 -5.53
C LEU A 74 5.05 8.73 -4.44
N GLU A 75 4.52 9.27 -3.35
CA GLU A 75 5.28 9.67 -2.17
C GLU A 75 6.00 8.46 -1.55
N VAL A 76 5.32 7.32 -1.41
CA VAL A 76 5.96 6.07 -0.95
C VAL A 76 7.09 5.64 -1.90
N MET A 77 6.89 5.79 -3.21
CA MET A 77 7.89 5.42 -4.21
C MET A 77 9.13 6.33 -4.18
N GLU A 78 8.95 7.62 -3.91
CA GLU A 78 10.04 8.59 -3.84
C GLU A 78 10.81 8.45 -2.52
N GLU A 79 10.09 8.41 -1.40
CA GLU A 79 10.68 8.43 -0.07
C GLU A 79 11.15 7.05 0.39
N HIS A 80 10.68 5.97 -0.25
CA HIS A 80 10.91 4.57 0.15
C HIS A 80 10.52 4.27 1.61
N GLN A 81 9.65 5.10 2.20
CA GLN A 81 9.14 5.00 3.57
C GLN A 81 7.71 5.50 3.63
N VAL A 82 6.98 5.12 4.69
CA VAL A 82 5.65 5.65 4.96
C VAL A 82 5.65 6.39 6.29
N THR A 83 5.12 7.61 6.34
CA THR A 83 4.93 8.32 7.60
C THR A 83 3.45 8.35 7.96
N VAL A 84 3.11 7.85 9.16
CA VAL A 84 1.75 7.90 9.70
C VAL A 84 1.79 8.57 11.06
N ASP A 85 0.97 9.60 11.25
CA ASP A 85 0.90 10.42 12.47
C ASP A 85 2.27 10.90 12.96
N GLY A 86 3.13 11.33 12.02
CA GLY A 86 4.48 11.84 12.30
C GLY A 86 5.51 10.76 12.66
N THR A 87 5.15 9.48 12.58
CA THR A 87 6.05 8.36 12.85
C THR A 87 6.38 7.62 11.53
N PRO A 88 7.66 7.54 11.13
CA PRO A 88 8.06 6.76 9.97
C PRO A 88 7.94 5.25 10.23
N ARG A 89 7.62 4.49 9.18
CA ARG A 89 7.34 3.05 9.17
C ARG A 89 8.16 2.34 8.10
#